data_AF-A0A951GD95-F1
#
_entry.id   AF-A0A951GD95-F1
#
_cell.length_a   1.000
_cell.length_b   1.000
_cell.length_c   1.000
_cell.angle_alpha   90.00
_cell.angle_beta   90.00
_cell.angle_gamma   90.00
#
_symmetry.space_group_name_H-M   'P 1'
#
loop_
_entity.id
_entity.type
_entity.pdbx_description
1 polymer ?
#
loop_
_entity_poly.entity_id
_entity_poly.type
_entity_poly.pdbx_seq_one_letter_code
_entity_poly.pdbx_strand_id
1 'polypeptide(L)'
;MTSFLGVLLVPAITVIALTGFISHWAYHPELAGNATIAPGFDIPVLFQFPQSWPSWDYAATQGTHITLGLMTVPLVLAKLWSVIPKLFKWPTVRNLAGMLERLSLLLLVGSVLVEFLTGIFAIEDYSPLGVNFYPVHYYGAWVFGTVFVLHACLKFPVVRRAYRERGALKPLRAGLRETQPEPPGSSELAPVNPADPTISRRGLLAMVGGASLTIFAVQAGQSIGGPFRRLAPMAPRGREFGTGPNDFQVNHTAASAQITPAMTGARWRVTVVGATSVALSRQRLLAMAQATETLTISCTEGWSTTQHWTGVRLIDLARLVGASSGAILRAVSLETVGVNSQASLAAEQWSDQRALLALRVNGAELSPDHGYPARVIVPGAPGLHNTKWVRELRFEAA
;
A
#
# COMPACT_ATOMS: atom_id res chain seq x y z
N MET A 1 18.59 -23.17 10.58
CA MET A 1 17.55 -22.75 9.61
C MET A 1 16.74 -21.59 10.17
N THR A 2 16.13 -21.74 11.35
CA THR A 2 15.32 -20.70 12.03
C THR A 2 15.99 -19.33 12.14
N SER A 3 17.29 -19.27 12.48
CA SER A 3 18.07 -18.03 12.53
C SER A 3 18.29 -17.42 11.15
N PHE A 4 18.52 -18.25 10.13
CA PHE A 4 18.74 -17.80 8.75
C PHE A 4 17.49 -17.17 8.15
N LEU A 5 16.33 -17.82 8.30
CA LEU A 5 15.03 -17.25 7.89
C LEU A 5 14.74 -15.93 8.61
N GLY A 6 15.07 -15.85 9.91
CA GLY A 6 14.91 -14.61 10.68
C GLY A 6 15.78 -13.47 10.13
N VAL A 7 17.06 -13.72 9.89
CA VAL A 7 17.98 -12.72 9.33
C VAL A 7 17.54 -12.25 7.94
N LEU A 8 17.02 -13.16 7.11
CA LEU A 8 16.53 -12.82 5.77
C LEU A 8 15.25 -11.96 5.82
N LEU A 9 14.38 -12.19 6.80
CA LEU A 9 13.15 -11.42 6.99
C LEU A 9 13.38 -10.00 7.51
N VAL A 10 14.45 -9.75 8.28
CA VAL A 10 14.73 -8.41 8.87
C VAL A 10 14.74 -7.30 7.82
N PRO A 11 15.59 -7.32 6.77
CA PRO A 11 15.62 -6.23 5.80
C PRO A 11 14.29 -6.08 5.05
N ALA A 12 13.62 -7.18 4.72
CA ALA A 12 12.34 -7.15 4.02
C ALA A 12 11.24 -6.50 4.87
N ILE A 13 11.10 -6.93 6.13
CA ILE A 13 10.13 -6.36 7.09
C ILE A 13 10.43 -4.88 7.35
N THR A 14 11.71 -4.49 7.47
CA THR A 14 12.07 -3.08 7.63
C THR A 14 11.63 -2.25 6.45
N VAL A 15 11.87 -2.70 5.21
CA VAL A 15 11.43 -1.98 4.01
C VAL A 15 9.90 -1.93 3.93
N ILE A 16 9.20 -3.03 4.22
CA ILE A 16 7.73 -3.07 4.26
C ILE A 16 7.19 -2.04 5.26
N ALA A 17 7.71 -2.02 6.48
CA ALA A 17 7.26 -1.08 7.51
C ALA A 17 7.51 0.38 7.10
N LEU A 18 8.73 0.71 6.64
CA LEU A 18 9.07 2.07 6.21
C LEU A 18 8.18 2.53 5.05
N THR A 19 8.05 1.70 4.01
CA THR A 19 7.24 2.03 2.84
C THR A 19 5.75 2.13 3.17
N GLY A 20 5.25 1.35 4.13
CA GLY A 20 3.87 1.46 4.64
C GLY A 20 3.60 2.80 5.33
N PHE A 21 4.46 3.20 6.27
CA PHE A 21 4.32 4.50 6.95
C PHE A 21 4.50 5.68 6.01
N ILE A 22 5.47 5.61 5.10
CA ILE A 22 5.67 6.65 4.07
C ILE A 22 4.42 6.77 3.18
N SER A 23 3.82 5.64 2.77
CA SER A 23 2.60 5.65 1.95
C SER A 23 1.38 6.16 2.73
N HIS A 24 1.29 5.89 4.04
CA HIS A 24 0.27 6.48 4.92
C HIS A 24 0.38 8.00 4.98
N TRP A 25 1.59 8.55 5.14
CA TRP A 25 1.77 10.01 5.17
C TRP A 25 1.45 10.71 3.85
N ALA A 26 1.51 10.01 2.71
CA ALA A 26 1.07 10.56 1.42
C ALA A 26 -0.44 10.92 1.40
N TYR A 27 -1.22 10.37 2.32
CA TYR A 27 -2.63 10.73 2.51
C TYR A 27 -2.84 12.06 3.22
N HIS A 28 -1.81 12.68 3.81
CA HIS A 28 -2.01 13.85 4.67
C HIS A 28 -3.15 13.61 5.68
N PRO A 29 -3.04 12.58 6.55
CA PRO A 29 -4.11 12.18 7.47
C PRO A 29 -4.53 13.28 8.45
N GLU A 30 -3.70 14.32 8.62
CA GLU A 30 -4.02 15.55 9.35
C GLU A 30 -5.15 16.37 8.72
N LEU A 31 -5.40 16.22 7.42
CA LEU A 31 -6.42 16.98 6.70
C LEU A 31 -7.81 16.36 6.89
N ALA A 32 -8.82 17.22 7.06
CA ALA A 32 -10.20 16.79 7.21
C ALA A 32 -10.66 15.95 6.02
N GLY A 33 -11.23 14.78 6.29
CA GLY A 33 -11.72 13.85 5.26
C GLY A 33 -10.66 12.90 4.67
N ASN A 34 -9.38 13.12 4.96
CA ASN A 34 -8.31 12.19 4.59
C ASN A 34 -7.95 11.22 5.72
N ALA A 35 -8.26 11.58 6.96
CA ALA A 35 -7.95 10.82 8.15
C ALA A 35 -8.45 9.37 8.03
N THR A 36 -7.50 8.45 7.83
CA THR A 36 -7.74 7.00 7.82
C THR A 36 -7.77 6.44 9.24
N ILE A 37 -7.25 7.21 10.19
CA ILE A 37 -7.22 6.99 11.64
C ILE A 37 -8.00 8.12 12.32
N ALA A 38 -8.65 7.85 13.45
CA ALA A 38 -9.37 8.87 14.20
C ALA A 38 -8.45 10.05 14.62
N PRO A 39 -8.88 11.31 14.49
CA PRO A 39 -8.09 12.47 14.88
C PRO A 39 -7.57 12.37 16.32
N GLY A 40 -6.30 12.70 16.52
CA GLY A 40 -5.63 12.63 17.84
C GLY A 40 -5.07 11.26 18.21
N PHE A 41 -5.31 10.23 17.39
CA PHE A 41 -4.73 8.90 17.59
C PHE A 41 -3.71 8.50 16.51
N ASP A 42 -3.50 9.36 15.51
CA ASP A 42 -2.42 9.19 14.53
C ASP A 42 -1.08 9.69 15.11
N ILE A 43 0.01 9.11 14.66
CA ILE A 43 1.36 9.59 14.96
C ILE A 43 1.62 10.80 14.06
N PRO A 44 2.22 11.90 14.60
CA PRO A 44 2.51 13.08 13.81
C PRO A 44 3.23 12.75 12.51
N VAL A 45 2.90 13.47 11.45
CA VAL A 45 3.60 13.36 10.17
C VAL A 45 5.08 13.68 10.39
N LEU A 46 5.94 12.65 10.29
CA LEU A 46 7.39 12.80 10.44
C LEU A 46 8.08 13.06 9.10
N PHE A 47 7.34 12.96 7.99
CA PHE A 47 7.86 13.09 6.64
C PHE A 47 6.81 13.70 5.72
N GLN A 48 7.21 14.71 4.96
CA GLN A 48 6.41 15.32 3.91
C GLN A 48 7.10 15.12 2.57
N PHE A 49 6.33 14.75 1.56
CA PHE A 49 6.83 14.60 0.19
C PHE A 49 7.12 15.98 -0.41
N PRO A 50 8.36 16.26 -0.85
CA PRO A 50 8.67 17.50 -1.53
C PRO A 50 7.92 17.59 -2.87
N GLN A 51 7.41 18.77 -3.22
CA GLN A 51 6.75 19.02 -4.52
C GLN A 51 7.60 18.64 -5.73
N SER A 52 8.93 18.74 -5.61
CA SER A 52 9.87 18.40 -6.68
C SER A 52 10.01 16.89 -6.92
N TRP A 53 9.35 16.05 -6.12
CA TRP A 53 9.49 14.61 -6.26
C TRP A 53 8.84 14.07 -7.54
N PRO A 54 9.31 12.90 -8.00
CA PRO A 54 8.74 12.23 -9.16
C PRO A 54 7.26 11.91 -8.93
N SER A 55 6.44 12.02 -9.97
CA SER A 55 4.98 11.77 -9.90
C SER A 55 4.59 10.32 -9.55
N TRP A 56 5.57 9.43 -9.44
CA TRP A 56 5.42 8.01 -9.15
C TRP A 56 5.92 7.60 -7.76
N ASP A 57 6.36 8.53 -6.92
CA ASP A 57 6.85 8.26 -5.57
C ASP A 57 5.89 7.40 -4.71
N TYR A 58 4.61 7.76 -4.62
CA TYR A 58 3.60 6.96 -3.93
C TYR A 58 3.40 5.59 -4.61
N ALA A 59 3.51 5.51 -5.94
CA ALA A 59 3.50 4.23 -6.65
C ALA A 59 4.67 3.33 -6.23
N ALA A 60 5.87 3.90 -6.07
CA ALA A 60 7.04 3.18 -5.62
C ALA A 60 6.92 2.73 -4.17
N THR A 61 6.46 3.59 -3.26
CA THR A 61 6.34 3.24 -1.84
C THR A 61 5.23 2.21 -1.62
N GLN A 62 4.02 2.46 -2.15
CA GLN A 62 2.88 1.56 -2.00
C GLN A 62 3.12 0.23 -2.74
N GLY A 63 3.65 0.29 -3.96
CA GLY A 63 3.99 -0.89 -4.76
C GLY A 63 5.05 -1.74 -4.08
N THR A 64 6.09 -1.13 -3.50
CA THR A 64 7.12 -1.86 -2.74
C THR A 64 6.54 -2.50 -1.48
N HIS A 65 5.72 -1.77 -0.72
CA HIS A 65 5.07 -2.26 0.48
C HIS A 65 4.27 -3.54 0.20
N ILE A 66 3.38 -3.48 -0.80
CA ILE A 66 2.51 -4.61 -1.17
C ILE A 66 3.31 -5.76 -1.79
N THR A 67 4.19 -5.45 -2.74
CA THR A 67 4.95 -6.50 -3.45
C THR A 67 5.84 -7.27 -2.48
N LEU A 68 6.57 -6.58 -1.59
CA LEU A 68 7.40 -7.24 -0.58
C LEU A 68 6.55 -7.91 0.50
N GLY A 69 5.43 -7.31 0.91
CA GLY A 69 4.46 -7.91 1.82
C GLY A 69 4.02 -9.28 1.30
N LEU A 70 3.51 -9.36 0.09
CA LEU A 70 3.07 -10.62 -0.51
C LEU A 70 4.24 -11.59 -0.76
N MET A 71 5.38 -11.11 -1.28
CA MET A 71 6.59 -11.91 -1.51
C MET A 71 7.08 -12.59 -0.23
N THR A 72 6.92 -11.96 0.93
CA THR A 72 7.40 -12.50 2.21
C THR A 72 6.45 -13.51 2.85
N VAL A 73 5.23 -13.70 2.33
CA VAL A 73 4.27 -14.70 2.87
C VAL A 73 4.91 -16.09 3.00
N PRO A 74 5.53 -16.70 1.97
CA PRO A 74 6.14 -18.02 2.10
C PRO A 74 7.30 -18.05 3.12
N LEU A 75 8.06 -16.96 3.23
CA LEU A 75 9.16 -16.84 4.18
C LEU A 75 8.66 -16.77 5.62
N VAL A 76 7.59 -16.01 5.88
CA VAL A 76 6.93 -15.94 7.19
C VAL A 76 6.35 -17.30 7.55
N LEU A 77 5.65 -17.96 6.63
CA LEU A 77 5.12 -19.32 6.86
C LEU A 77 6.24 -20.32 7.17
N ALA A 78 7.34 -20.29 6.42
CA ALA A 78 8.51 -21.13 6.70
C ALA A 78 9.15 -20.81 8.05
N LYS A 79 9.19 -19.53 8.43
CA LYS A 79 9.68 -19.08 9.73
C LYS A 79 8.79 -19.58 10.86
N LEU A 80 7.47 -19.42 10.76
CA LEU A 80 6.48 -19.92 11.71
C LEU A 80 6.59 -21.44 11.84
N TRP A 81 6.65 -22.15 10.71
CA TRP A 81 6.86 -23.60 10.67
C TRP A 81 8.11 -24.02 11.45
N SER A 82 9.24 -23.31 11.27
CA SER A 82 10.50 -23.60 11.95
C SER A 82 10.49 -23.35 13.46
N VAL A 83 9.43 -22.74 14.00
CA VAL A 83 9.25 -22.47 15.44
C VAL A 83 7.96 -23.06 16.02
N ILE A 84 7.18 -23.82 15.24
CA ILE A 84 5.91 -24.46 15.67
C ILE A 84 6.02 -25.15 17.03
N PRO A 85 7.08 -25.94 17.34
CA PRO A 85 7.18 -26.62 18.64
C PRO A 85 7.12 -25.67 19.84
N LYS A 86 7.55 -24.40 19.69
CA LYS A 86 7.45 -23.40 20.77
C LYS A 86 6.03 -22.90 21.00
N LEU A 87 5.19 -22.88 19.96
CA LEU A 87 3.82 -22.41 20.07
C LEU A 87 2.95 -23.37 20.91
N PHE A 88 3.24 -24.68 20.84
CA PHE A 88 2.42 -25.73 21.46
C PHE A 88 3.06 -26.42 22.68
N LYS A 89 4.19 -25.92 23.20
CA LYS A 89 4.85 -26.49 24.38
C LYS A 89 3.90 -26.45 25.61
N TRP A 90 3.84 -27.52 26.40
CA TRP A 90 3.12 -27.57 27.69
C TRP A 90 4.08 -27.92 28.85
N PRO A 91 3.86 -27.42 30.09
CA PRO A 91 2.82 -26.47 30.51
C PRO A 91 3.09 -25.04 30.05
N THR A 92 2.01 -24.29 29.92
CA THR A 92 1.98 -23.00 29.23
C THR A 92 2.77 -21.94 30.00
N VAL A 93 2.56 -21.81 31.30
CA VAL A 93 3.24 -20.82 32.14
C VAL A 93 3.73 -21.51 33.41
N ARG A 94 5.02 -21.35 33.72
CA ARG A 94 5.61 -21.87 34.97
C ARG A 94 6.03 -20.75 35.94
N ASN A 95 6.26 -19.55 35.43
CA ASN A 95 6.68 -18.36 36.16
C ASN A 95 6.39 -17.08 35.34
N LEU A 96 6.60 -15.91 35.94
CA LEU A 96 6.36 -14.61 35.29
C LEU A 96 7.16 -14.43 33.99
N ALA A 97 8.42 -14.87 33.97
CA ALA A 97 9.25 -14.80 32.77
C ALA A 97 8.67 -15.63 31.62
N GLY A 98 8.17 -16.84 31.90
CA GLY A 98 7.50 -17.68 30.90
C GLY A 98 6.17 -17.10 30.42
N MET A 99 5.44 -16.40 31.29
CA MET A 99 4.22 -15.67 30.90
C MET A 99 4.55 -14.54 29.92
N LEU A 100 5.56 -13.73 30.23
CA LEU A 100 6.01 -12.63 29.38
C LEU A 100 6.57 -13.14 28.05
N GLU A 101 7.31 -14.25 28.05
CA GLU A 101 7.78 -14.89 26.81
C GLU A 101 6.60 -15.31 25.92
N ARG A 102 5.56 -15.92 26.49
CA ARG A 102 4.37 -16.32 25.72
C ARG A 102 3.55 -15.15 25.23
N LEU A 103 3.37 -14.12 26.05
CA LEU A 103 2.68 -12.91 25.63
C LEU A 103 3.42 -12.25 24.46
N SER A 104 4.75 -12.17 24.53
CA SER A 104 5.58 -11.66 23.44
C SER A 104 5.45 -12.50 22.17
N LEU A 105 5.45 -13.83 22.26
CA LEU A 105 5.24 -14.72 21.11
C LEU A 105 3.84 -14.58 20.52
N LEU A 106 2.80 -14.51 21.36
CA LEU A 106 1.42 -14.31 20.94
C LEU A 106 1.28 -12.97 20.21
N LEU A 107 1.83 -11.89 20.76
CA LEU A 107 1.80 -10.58 20.12
C LEU A 107 2.55 -10.59 18.80
N LEU A 108 3.73 -11.21 18.73
CA LEU A 108 4.52 -11.27 17.49
C LEU A 108 3.81 -12.07 16.39
N VAL A 109 3.31 -13.27 16.72
CA VAL A 109 2.64 -14.15 15.76
C VAL A 109 1.25 -13.63 15.42
N GLY A 110 0.50 -13.16 16.41
CA GLY A 110 -0.82 -12.58 16.20
C GLY A 110 -0.76 -11.34 15.33
N SER A 111 0.13 -10.38 15.64
CA SER A 111 0.26 -9.16 14.85
C SER A 111 0.75 -9.43 13.43
N VAL A 112 1.74 -10.29 13.20
CA VAL A 112 2.15 -10.62 11.82
C VAL A 112 1.02 -11.27 11.02
N LEU A 113 0.19 -12.12 11.64
CA LEU A 113 -0.95 -12.70 10.94
C LEU A 113 -2.02 -11.65 10.64
N VAL A 114 -2.30 -10.74 11.58
CA VAL A 114 -3.22 -9.62 11.37
C VAL A 114 -2.74 -8.74 10.22
N GLU A 115 -1.47 -8.32 10.21
CA GLU A 115 -0.90 -7.47 9.16
C GLU A 115 -1.04 -8.09 7.77
N PHE A 116 -0.65 -9.36 7.62
CA PHE A 116 -0.71 -10.02 6.33
C PHE A 116 -2.15 -10.29 5.87
N LEU A 117 -3.04 -10.73 6.77
CA LEU A 117 -4.43 -10.98 6.43
C LEU A 117 -5.15 -9.70 6.06
N THR A 118 -5.01 -8.66 6.87
CA THR A 118 -5.65 -7.35 6.60
C THR A 118 -5.10 -6.73 5.31
N GLY A 119 -3.78 -6.81 5.07
CA GLY A 119 -3.19 -6.35 3.81
C GLY A 119 -3.70 -7.11 2.57
N ILE A 120 -3.79 -8.44 2.64
CA ILE A 120 -4.35 -9.26 1.54
C ILE A 120 -5.82 -8.91 1.30
N PHE A 121 -6.62 -8.80 2.36
CA PHE A 121 -8.04 -8.46 2.25
C PHE A 121 -8.25 -7.07 1.65
N ALA A 122 -7.43 -6.09 2.00
CA ALA A 122 -7.49 -4.76 1.42
C ALA A 122 -7.20 -4.75 -0.09
N ILE A 123 -6.26 -5.58 -0.56
CA ILE A 123 -5.91 -5.70 -1.99
C ILE A 123 -7.07 -6.30 -2.80
N GLU A 124 -7.82 -7.21 -2.18
CA GLU A 124 -9.00 -7.87 -2.79
C GLU A 124 -10.30 -7.09 -2.60
N ASP A 125 -10.25 -5.86 -2.07
CA ASP A 125 -11.43 -5.05 -1.72
C ASP A 125 -12.44 -5.81 -0.84
N TYR A 126 -11.92 -6.64 0.06
CA TYR A 126 -12.70 -7.49 0.96
C TYR A 126 -12.60 -7.00 2.40
N SER A 127 -13.72 -6.66 3.03
CA SER A 127 -13.78 -6.30 4.45
C SER A 127 -14.56 -7.36 5.23
N PRO A 128 -13.87 -8.33 5.87
CA PRO A 128 -14.56 -9.30 6.71
C PRO A 128 -15.22 -8.59 7.90
N LEU A 129 -16.50 -8.89 8.12
CA LEU A 129 -17.28 -8.39 9.26
C LEU A 129 -17.44 -6.86 9.31
N GLY A 130 -17.20 -6.15 8.19
CA GLY A 130 -17.31 -4.69 8.10
C GLY A 130 -16.24 -3.94 8.89
N VAL A 131 -15.14 -4.61 9.25
CA VAL A 131 -14.02 -3.99 9.96
C VAL A 131 -13.27 -3.06 9.02
N ASN A 132 -13.08 -1.81 9.46
CA ASN A 132 -12.28 -0.85 8.71
C ASN A 132 -10.80 -1.29 8.70
N PHE A 133 -10.27 -1.49 7.49
CA PHE A 133 -8.88 -1.89 7.26
C PHE A 133 -7.88 -0.92 7.91
N TYR A 134 -8.04 0.38 7.68
CA TYR A 134 -6.98 1.35 7.96
C TYR A 134 -6.57 1.39 9.45
N PRO A 135 -7.49 1.50 10.42
CA PRO A 135 -7.10 1.48 11.83
C PRO A 135 -6.48 0.17 12.27
N VAL A 136 -7.03 -0.96 11.83
CA VAL A 136 -6.55 -2.28 12.26
C VAL A 136 -5.13 -2.53 11.74
N HIS A 137 -4.91 -2.26 10.46
CA HIS A 137 -3.59 -2.43 9.84
C HIS A 137 -2.56 -1.44 10.41
N TYR A 138 -2.95 -0.18 10.63
CA TYR A 138 -2.04 0.83 11.17
C TYR A 138 -1.56 0.53 12.60
N TYR A 139 -2.50 0.24 13.52
CA TYR A 139 -2.11 -0.11 14.89
C TYR A 139 -1.46 -1.49 14.98
N GLY A 140 -1.91 -2.43 14.15
CA GLY A 140 -1.26 -3.72 14.01
C GLY A 140 0.19 -3.58 13.58
N ALA A 141 0.49 -2.68 12.64
CA ALA A 141 1.86 -2.38 12.20
C ALA A 141 2.72 -1.81 13.33
N TRP A 142 2.18 -0.93 14.17
CA TRP A 142 2.90 -0.42 15.35
C TRP A 142 3.18 -1.50 16.39
N VAL A 143 2.19 -2.32 16.70
CA VAL A 143 2.35 -3.46 17.62
C VAL A 143 3.38 -4.45 17.07
N PHE A 144 3.24 -4.82 15.80
CA PHE A 144 4.15 -5.74 15.11
C PHE A 144 5.56 -5.18 15.08
N GLY A 145 5.76 -3.94 14.61
CA GLY A 145 7.07 -3.30 14.51
C GLY A 145 7.79 -3.25 15.86
N THR A 146 7.08 -2.83 16.91
CA THR A 146 7.64 -2.75 18.28
C THR A 146 8.07 -4.12 18.79
N VAL A 147 7.19 -5.12 18.70
CA VAL A 147 7.48 -6.47 19.18
C VAL A 147 8.53 -7.17 18.30
N PHE A 148 8.55 -6.89 16.99
CA PHE A 148 9.54 -7.41 16.06
C PHE A 148 10.94 -6.88 16.37
N VAL A 149 11.10 -5.58 16.58
CA VAL A 149 12.39 -4.98 16.95
C VAL A 149 12.88 -5.56 18.28
N LEU A 150 12.01 -5.62 19.29
CA LEU A 150 12.34 -6.24 20.58
C LEU A 150 12.78 -7.70 20.40
N HIS A 151 12.03 -8.48 19.61
CA HIS A 151 12.34 -9.88 19.32
C HIS A 151 13.69 -10.03 18.60
N ALA A 152 13.95 -9.20 17.58
CA ALA A 152 15.20 -9.21 16.83
C ALA A 152 16.40 -8.91 17.73
N CYS A 153 16.30 -7.88 18.58
CA CYS A 153 17.32 -7.51 19.56
C CYS A 153 17.59 -8.65 20.56
N LEU A 154 16.54 -9.24 21.13
CA LEU A 154 16.67 -10.35 22.10
C LEU A 154 17.26 -11.62 21.48
N LYS A 155 16.98 -11.90 20.20
CA LYS A 155 17.50 -13.09 19.50
C LYS A 155 18.84 -12.86 18.82
N PHE A 156 19.32 -11.61 18.71
CA PHE A 156 20.59 -11.29 18.08
C PHE A 156 21.80 -12.07 18.67
N PRO A 157 21.98 -12.20 20.00
CA PRO A 157 23.09 -12.98 20.56
C PRO A 157 23.02 -14.46 20.18
N VAL A 158 21.82 -15.03 20.11
CA VAL A 158 21.59 -16.43 19.71
C VAL A 158 21.96 -16.64 18.25
N VAL A 159 21.55 -15.73 17.36
CA VAL A 159 21.91 -15.76 15.94
C VAL A 159 23.43 -15.63 15.77
N ARG A 160 24.06 -14.67 16.45
CA ARG A 160 25.51 -14.46 16.40
C ARG A 160 26.28 -15.69 16.86
N ARG A 161 25.88 -16.32 17.97
CA ARG A 161 26.48 -17.56 18.47
C ARG A 161 26.34 -18.69 17.44
N ALA A 162 25.14 -18.91 16.92
CA ALA A 162 24.89 -19.96 15.93
C ALA A 162 25.73 -19.78 14.65
N TYR A 163 25.89 -18.54 14.18
CA TYR A 163 26.71 -18.23 13.00
C TYR A 163 28.21 -18.39 13.27
N ARG A 164 28.69 -18.06 14.47
CA ARG A 164 30.08 -18.30 14.86
C ARG A 164 30.40 -19.79 14.95
N GLU A 165 29.52 -20.57 15.57
CA GLU A 165 29.76 -22.01 15.80
C GLU A 165 29.59 -22.85 14.53
N ARG A 166 28.54 -22.56 13.74
CA ARG A 166 28.13 -23.43 12.63
C ARG A 166 28.39 -22.83 11.24
N GLY A 167 28.74 -21.54 11.17
CA GLY A 167 28.79 -20.77 9.93
C GLY A 167 27.39 -20.40 9.43
N ALA A 168 27.25 -19.23 8.79
CA ALA A 168 25.95 -18.79 8.27
C ALA A 168 25.45 -19.64 7.08
N LEU A 169 26.36 -20.02 6.17
CA LEU A 169 26.03 -20.72 4.93
C LEU A 169 26.40 -22.20 4.95
N LYS A 170 27.35 -22.62 5.78
CA LYS A 170 27.84 -24.01 5.84
C LYS A 170 26.70 -25.03 6.05
N PRO A 171 25.73 -24.80 6.98
CA PRO A 171 24.61 -25.73 7.16
C PRO A 171 23.67 -25.83 5.97
N LEU A 172 23.67 -24.83 5.06
CA LEU A 172 22.84 -24.80 3.86
C LEU A 172 23.45 -25.62 2.71
N ARG A 173 24.77 -25.88 2.75
CA ARG A 173 25.45 -26.65 1.72
C ARG A 173 25.24 -28.15 1.87
N ALA A 174 24.95 -28.61 3.09
CA ALA A 174 24.73 -30.01 3.40
C ALA A 174 23.64 -30.63 2.52
N GLY A 175 23.95 -31.80 1.93
CA GLY A 175 22.99 -32.60 1.17
C GLY A 175 21.89 -33.20 2.05
N LEU A 176 20.89 -33.84 1.43
CA LEU A 176 19.82 -34.52 2.18
C LEU A 176 20.39 -35.62 3.10
N ARG A 177 21.29 -36.46 2.56
CA ARG A 177 21.95 -37.55 3.30
C ARG A 177 22.83 -37.07 4.46
N GLU A 178 23.33 -35.85 4.38
CA GLU A 178 24.16 -35.21 5.42
C GLU A 178 23.32 -34.41 6.41
N THR A 179 22.03 -34.21 6.12
CA THR A 179 21.13 -33.52 7.02
C THR A 179 20.79 -34.48 8.15
N GLN A 180 21.25 -34.16 9.35
CA GLN A 180 20.89 -34.90 10.56
C GLN A 180 20.02 -34.04 11.48
N PRO A 181 19.09 -34.65 12.23
CA PRO A 181 18.37 -33.97 13.29
C PRO A 181 19.32 -33.38 14.34
N GLU A 182 18.91 -32.28 14.98
CA GLU A 182 19.68 -31.76 16.12
C GLU A 182 19.57 -32.75 17.29
N PRO A 183 20.66 -32.97 18.06
CA PRO A 183 20.60 -33.85 19.23
C PRO A 183 19.48 -33.42 20.19
N PRO A 184 18.73 -34.37 20.78
CA PRO A 184 17.71 -34.04 21.78
C PRO A 184 18.28 -33.16 22.89
N GLY A 185 17.58 -32.07 23.23
CA GLY A 185 18.00 -31.13 24.27
C GLY A 185 19.10 -30.13 23.87
N SER A 186 19.67 -30.23 22.66
CA SER A 186 20.68 -29.27 22.18
C SER A 186 20.14 -27.85 21.95
N SER A 187 18.83 -27.74 21.71
CA SER A 187 18.12 -26.47 21.66
C SER A 187 16.67 -26.65 22.08
N GLU A 188 16.02 -25.57 22.48
CA GLU A 188 14.57 -25.57 22.77
C GLU A 188 13.69 -25.86 21.54
N LEU A 189 14.28 -25.84 20.35
CA LEU A 189 13.63 -26.14 19.07
C LEU A 189 13.95 -27.55 18.58
N ALA A 190 14.86 -28.28 19.24
CA ALA A 190 15.21 -29.62 18.85
C ALA A 190 14.01 -30.55 19.08
N PRO A 191 13.55 -31.28 18.04
CA PRO A 191 12.46 -32.25 18.19
C PRO A 191 12.88 -33.38 19.14
N VAL A 192 11.93 -33.85 19.95
CA VAL A 192 12.18 -34.94 20.93
C VAL A 192 12.38 -36.29 20.24
N ASN A 193 11.59 -36.56 19.19
CA ASN A 193 11.70 -37.77 18.38
C ASN A 193 11.64 -37.39 16.88
N PRO A 194 12.77 -36.96 16.28
CA PRO A 194 12.80 -36.59 14.88
C PRO A 194 12.67 -37.81 13.97
N ALA A 195 11.79 -37.73 12.98
CA ALA A 195 11.84 -38.61 11.81
C ALA A 195 13.05 -38.27 10.91
N ASP A 196 13.37 -39.17 10.00
CA ASP A 196 14.42 -38.95 9.00
C ASP A 196 14.11 -37.71 8.14
N PRO A 197 15.12 -36.88 7.82
CA PRO A 197 14.90 -35.71 6.98
C PRO A 197 14.42 -36.07 5.58
N THR A 198 13.31 -35.47 5.15
CA THR A 198 12.74 -35.62 3.81
C THR A 198 13.18 -34.52 2.84
N ILE A 199 13.66 -33.39 3.36
CA ILE A 199 14.13 -32.24 2.57
C ILE A 199 15.41 -31.65 3.17
N SER A 200 16.35 -31.26 2.31
CA SER A 200 17.56 -30.56 2.73
C SER A 200 17.25 -29.09 3.05
N ARG A 201 18.13 -28.45 3.81
CA ARG A 201 18.03 -27.01 4.10
C ARG A 201 18.03 -26.16 2.83
N ARG A 202 18.85 -26.53 1.84
CA ARG A 202 18.86 -25.90 0.51
C ARG A 202 17.56 -26.14 -0.25
N GLY A 203 17.02 -27.35 -0.21
CA GLY A 203 15.75 -27.69 -0.83
C GLY A 203 14.60 -26.85 -0.27
N LEU A 204 14.51 -26.71 1.06
CA LEU A 204 13.53 -25.85 1.71
C LEU A 204 13.68 -24.39 1.25
N LEU A 205 14.89 -23.85 1.25
CA LEU A 205 15.13 -22.48 0.80
C LEU A 205 14.84 -22.27 -0.68
N ALA A 206 15.13 -23.26 -1.53
CA ALA A 206 14.81 -23.20 -2.95
C ALA A 206 13.30 -23.21 -3.18
N MET A 207 12.56 -24.04 -2.44
CA MET A 207 11.10 -24.08 -2.50
C MET A 207 10.47 -22.77 -2.03
N VAL A 208 10.85 -22.30 -0.83
CA VAL A 208 10.31 -21.05 -0.26
C VAL A 208 10.73 -19.85 -1.09
N GLY A 209 11.99 -19.77 -1.49
CA GLY A 209 12.52 -18.72 -2.36
C GLY A 209 11.87 -18.72 -3.75
N GLY A 210 11.65 -19.90 -4.34
CA GLY A 210 10.93 -20.05 -5.61
C GLY A 210 9.49 -19.58 -5.52
N ALA A 211 8.77 -19.94 -4.45
CA ALA A 211 7.41 -19.45 -4.19
C ALA A 211 7.39 -17.92 -4.01
N SER A 212 8.29 -17.37 -3.19
CA SER A 212 8.43 -15.93 -2.99
C SER A 212 8.75 -15.18 -4.29
N LEU A 213 9.70 -15.67 -5.09
CA LEU A 213 10.06 -15.06 -6.38
C LEU A 213 8.93 -15.14 -7.41
N THR A 214 8.13 -16.21 -7.39
CA THR A 214 6.96 -16.34 -8.25
C THR A 214 5.90 -15.29 -7.88
N ILE A 215 5.60 -15.15 -6.58
CA ILE A 215 4.69 -14.10 -6.09
C ILE A 215 5.24 -12.71 -6.46
N PHE A 216 6.53 -12.47 -6.25
CA PHE A 216 7.16 -11.20 -6.64
C PHE A 216 6.99 -10.90 -8.13
N ALA A 217 7.25 -11.87 -9.02
CA ALA A 217 7.13 -11.68 -10.45
C ALA A 217 5.69 -11.34 -10.88
N VAL A 218 4.70 -12.00 -10.28
CA VAL A 218 3.28 -11.74 -10.54
C VAL A 218 2.86 -10.36 -10.02
N GLN A 219 3.31 -9.98 -8.82
CA GLN A 219 2.87 -8.75 -8.17
C GLN A 219 3.61 -7.49 -8.64
N ALA A 220 4.93 -7.56 -8.82
CA ALA A 220 5.72 -6.43 -9.30
C ALA A 220 5.23 -5.94 -10.67
N GLY A 221 4.74 -6.85 -11.53
CA GLY A 221 4.18 -6.49 -12.83
C GLY A 221 2.99 -5.53 -12.75
N GLN A 222 2.09 -5.70 -11.76
CA GLN A 222 0.95 -4.80 -11.61
C GLN A 222 1.31 -3.45 -10.99
N SER A 223 2.30 -3.40 -10.09
CA SER A 223 2.77 -2.15 -9.47
C SER A 223 3.63 -1.33 -10.43
N ILE A 224 4.51 -1.96 -11.22
CA ILE A 224 5.31 -1.27 -12.24
C ILE A 224 4.43 -0.80 -13.41
N GLY A 225 3.42 -1.60 -13.77
CA GLY A 225 2.51 -1.31 -14.87
C GLY A 225 3.16 -1.49 -16.24
N GLY A 226 2.59 -0.84 -17.25
CA GLY A 226 3.07 -0.91 -18.64
C GLY A 226 3.15 -2.36 -19.17
N PRO A 227 4.20 -2.70 -19.95
CA PRO A 227 4.38 -4.06 -20.49
C PRO A 227 4.49 -5.15 -19.42
N PHE A 228 5.05 -4.83 -18.25
CA PHE A 228 5.26 -5.78 -17.16
C PHE A 228 3.94 -6.25 -16.52
N ARG A 229 2.84 -5.52 -16.73
CA ARG A 229 1.52 -5.93 -16.24
C ARG A 229 1.06 -7.28 -16.78
N ARG A 230 1.55 -7.69 -17.96
CA ARG A 230 1.25 -9.02 -18.54
C ARG A 230 1.72 -10.19 -17.68
N LEU A 231 2.63 -9.93 -16.74
CA LEU A 231 3.10 -10.91 -15.76
C LEU A 231 2.12 -11.11 -14.59
N ALA A 232 1.06 -10.30 -14.49
CA ALA A 232 0.05 -10.33 -13.44
C ALA A 232 -1.31 -10.88 -13.93
N PRO A 233 -1.40 -12.16 -14.38
CA PRO A 233 -2.63 -12.70 -14.97
C PRO A 233 -3.81 -12.79 -13.99
N MET A 234 -3.51 -12.76 -12.69
CA MET A 234 -4.49 -12.82 -11.60
C MET A 234 -4.76 -11.44 -10.98
N ALA A 235 -4.30 -10.34 -11.60
CA ALA A 235 -4.59 -9.01 -11.07
C ALA A 235 -6.12 -8.78 -11.05
N PRO A 236 -6.67 -8.28 -9.93
CA PRO A 236 -8.12 -8.10 -9.78
C PRO A 236 -8.67 -7.06 -10.76
N ARG A 237 -7.84 -6.09 -11.16
CA ARG A 237 -8.20 -5.03 -12.10
C ARG A 237 -7.55 -5.23 -13.46
N GLY A 238 -8.32 -5.00 -14.52
CA GLY A 238 -7.78 -4.81 -15.86
C GLY A 238 -7.32 -6.09 -16.55
N ARG A 239 -8.17 -7.12 -16.50
CA ARG A 239 -7.96 -8.41 -17.18
C ARG A 239 -8.42 -8.38 -18.64
N GLU A 240 -9.33 -7.47 -18.97
CA GLU A 240 -9.87 -7.27 -20.32
C GLU A 240 -9.83 -5.79 -20.64
N PHE A 241 -9.17 -5.46 -21.74
CA PHE A 241 -8.97 -4.11 -22.24
C PHE A 241 -9.00 -4.17 -23.77
N GLY A 242 -9.61 -3.17 -24.40
CA GLY A 242 -9.51 -2.94 -25.83
C GLY A 242 -8.14 -2.39 -26.27
N THR A 243 -8.14 -1.35 -27.09
CA THR A 243 -6.93 -0.60 -27.48
C THR A 243 -7.13 0.91 -27.36
N GLY A 244 -8.17 1.31 -26.63
CA GLY A 244 -8.64 2.69 -26.57
C GLY A 244 -7.78 3.58 -25.66
N PRO A 245 -7.86 4.91 -25.81
CA PRO A 245 -7.12 5.86 -24.97
C PRO A 245 -7.54 5.84 -23.49
N ASN A 246 -8.74 5.33 -23.18
CA ASN A 246 -9.27 5.20 -21.82
C ASN A 246 -9.11 3.78 -21.25
N ASP A 247 -8.31 2.96 -21.90
CA ASP A 247 -8.31 1.53 -21.68
C ASP A 247 -7.19 1.11 -20.72
N PHE A 248 -7.39 1.52 -19.47
CA PHE A 248 -6.50 1.22 -18.35
C PHE A 248 -7.31 1.04 -17.07
N GLN A 249 -6.64 0.67 -15.99
CA GLN A 249 -7.28 0.17 -14.77
C GLN A 249 -8.23 1.19 -14.15
N VAL A 250 -9.41 0.68 -13.76
CA VAL A 250 -10.46 1.41 -13.06
C VAL A 250 -10.61 0.78 -11.68
N ASN A 251 -10.46 1.59 -10.63
CA ASN A 251 -10.81 1.18 -9.26
C ASN A 251 -12.34 1.17 -9.08
N HIS A 252 -12.99 2.33 -9.14
CA HIS A 252 -14.44 2.43 -8.94
C HIS A 252 -15.14 2.77 -10.27
N THR A 253 -16.17 2.05 -10.70
CA THR A 253 -16.84 2.38 -11.99
C THR A 253 -17.88 3.49 -11.78
N ALA A 254 -18.28 4.17 -12.85
CA ALA A 254 -19.39 5.11 -12.81
C ALA A 254 -20.69 4.42 -12.38
N ALA A 255 -20.87 3.15 -12.79
CA ALA A 255 -22.03 2.36 -12.41
C ALA A 255 -22.05 2.05 -10.90
N SER A 256 -20.92 1.60 -10.32
CA SER A 256 -20.84 1.32 -8.88
C SER A 256 -20.98 2.59 -8.03
N ALA A 257 -20.49 3.73 -8.55
CA ALA A 257 -20.64 5.06 -7.95
C ALA A 257 -22.03 5.71 -8.20
N GLN A 258 -22.94 5.02 -8.90
CA GLN A 258 -24.28 5.52 -9.25
C GLN A 258 -24.27 6.84 -10.06
N ILE A 259 -23.22 7.05 -10.85
CA ILE A 259 -23.06 8.24 -11.68
C ILE A 259 -23.80 8.04 -13.00
N THR A 260 -24.80 8.88 -13.24
CA THR A 260 -25.63 8.80 -14.45
C THR A 260 -25.19 9.82 -15.50
N PRO A 261 -25.43 9.56 -16.80
CA PRO A 261 -25.16 10.54 -17.86
C PRO A 261 -25.87 11.88 -17.67
N ALA A 262 -27.02 11.90 -16.98
CA ALA A 262 -27.74 13.13 -16.67
C ALA A 262 -26.98 14.06 -15.70
N MET A 263 -26.17 13.48 -14.79
CA MET A 263 -25.36 14.22 -13.82
C MET A 263 -24.11 14.84 -14.46
N THR A 264 -23.57 14.20 -15.50
CA THR A 264 -22.31 14.55 -16.16
C THR A 264 -22.48 15.21 -17.53
N GLY A 265 -23.73 15.36 -18.00
CA GLY A 265 -24.07 15.94 -19.30
C GLY A 265 -23.88 17.46 -19.42
N ALA A 266 -24.53 18.09 -20.40
CA ALA A 266 -24.33 19.51 -20.74
C ALA A 266 -24.63 20.51 -19.60
N ARG A 267 -25.45 20.12 -18.63
CA ARG A 267 -25.80 20.94 -17.46
C ARG A 267 -24.78 20.84 -16.33
N TRP A 268 -23.84 19.89 -16.37
CA TRP A 268 -22.82 19.75 -15.36
C TRP A 268 -22.00 21.04 -15.24
N ARG A 269 -21.69 21.40 -14.00
CA ARG A 269 -20.81 22.51 -13.64
C ARG A 269 -19.88 22.05 -12.51
N VAL A 270 -18.66 22.55 -12.50
CA VAL A 270 -17.81 22.52 -11.30
C VAL A 270 -17.89 23.88 -10.62
N THR A 271 -18.17 23.87 -9.32
CA THR A 271 -18.10 25.08 -8.50
C THR A 271 -16.71 25.20 -7.90
N VAL A 272 -16.00 26.26 -8.22
CA VAL A 272 -14.69 26.58 -7.64
C VAL A 272 -14.88 27.68 -6.62
N VAL A 273 -14.41 27.47 -5.39
CA VAL A 273 -14.65 28.36 -4.25
C VAL A 273 -13.33 28.75 -3.59
N GLY A 274 -13.10 30.05 -3.41
CA GLY A 274 -12.01 30.65 -2.65
C GLY A 274 -12.50 31.94 -2.00
N ALA A 275 -11.79 33.06 -2.17
CA ALA A 275 -12.29 34.38 -1.77
C ALA A 275 -13.55 34.79 -2.56
N THR A 276 -13.70 34.29 -3.78
CA THR A 276 -14.92 34.36 -4.58
C THR A 276 -15.36 32.96 -5.01
N SER A 277 -16.58 32.82 -5.54
CA SER A 277 -17.10 31.55 -6.03
C SER A 277 -17.53 31.66 -7.48
N VAL A 278 -17.18 30.67 -8.30
CA VAL A 278 -17.53 30.61 -9.72
C VAL A 278 -17.96 29.21 -10.12
N ALA A 279 -19.05 29.13 -10.89
CA ALA A 279 -19.50 27.89 -11.50
C ALA A 279 -19.03 27.83 -12.96
N LEU A 280 -18.20 26.84 -13.30
CA LEU A 280 -17.62 26.68 -14.63
C LEU A 280 -18.26 25.51 -15.36
N SER A 281 -18.67 25.75 -16.62
CA SER A 281 -19.08 24.66 -17.52
C SER A 281 -17.86 23.94 -18.07
N ARG A 282 -18.05 22.69 -18.52
CA ARG A 282 -17.00 21.95 -19.21
C ARG A 282 -16.47 22.70 -20.43
N GLN A 283 -17.34 23.34 -21.21
CA GLN A 283 -16.94 24.16 -22.36
C GLN A 283 -16.08 25.36 -21.93
N ARG A 284 -16.39 26.00 -20.80
CA ARG A 284 -15.57 27.09 -20.26
C ARG A 284 -14.20 26.58 -19.83
N LEU A 285 -14.13 25.42 -19.16
CA LEU A 285 -12.86 24.79 -18.77
C LEU A 285 -12.00 24.44 -19.99
N LEU A 286 -12.60 23.91 -21.06
CA LEU A 286 -11.90 23.61 -22.32
C LEU A 286 -11.34 24.86 -23.01
N ALA A 287 -11.95 26.03 -22.78
CA ALA A 287 -11.50 27.31 -23.32
C ALA A 287 -10.43 28.01 -22.46
N MET A 288 -10.13 27.49 -21.27
CA MET A 288 -9.03 27.97 -20.43
C MET A 288 -7.69 27.41 -20.94
N ALA A 289 -6.57 27.98 -20.47
CA ALA A 289 -5.25 27.44 -20.74
C ALA A 289 -5.17 25.96 -20.32
N GLN A 290 -4.80 25.10 -21.27
CA GLN A 290 -4.66 23.67 -21.04
C GLN A 290 -3.18 23.33 -20.81
N ALA A 291 -2.94 22.36 -19.94
CA ALA A 291 -1.65 21.72 -19.74
C ALA A 291 -1.78 20.21 -19.92
N THR A 292 -0.73 19.58 -20.44
CA THR A 292 -0.63 18.14 -20.57
C THR A 292 0.53 17.62 -19.72
N GLU A 293 0.25 16.68 -18.83
CA GLU A 293 1.24 16.12 -17.91
C GLU A 293 1.22 14.59 -17.95
N THR A 294 2.39 13.97 -17.80
CA THR A 294 2.52 12.51 -17.73
C THR A 294 2.57 12.09 -16.27
N LEU A 295 1.45 11.58 -15.76
CA LEU A 295 1.26 11.34 -14.32
C LEU A 295 0.80 9.92 -14.05
N THR A 296 1.29 9.39 -12.93
CA THR A 296 1.01 8.04 -12.46
C THR A 296 -0.13 8.06 -11.46
N ILE A 297 -1.15 7.26 -11.71
CA ILE A 297 -2.15 6.89 -10.70
C ILE A 297 -1.68 5.60 -10.05
N SER A 298 -1.66 5.56 -8.72
CA SER A 298 -1.42 4.34 -7.95
C SER A 298 -2.56 4.08 -6.99
N CYS A 299 -3.05 2.85 -6.97
CA CYS A 299 -4.14 2.42 -6.13
C CYS A 299 -3.60 1.73 -4.87
N THR A 300 -4.35 1.82 -3.76
CA THR A 300 -4.10 1.06 -2.53
C THR A 300 -4.10 -0.44 -2.75
N GLU A 301 -4.79 -0.92 -3.79
CA GLU A 301 -4.81 -2.33 -4.22
C GLU A 301 -3.47 -2.80 -4.81
N GLY A 302 -2.47 -1.92 -4.97
CA GLY A 302 -1.12 -2.29 -5.36
C GLY A 302 -0.83 -2.29 -6.86
N TRP A 303 -1.74 -1.74 -7.67
CA TRP A 303 -1.49 -1.48 -9.08
C TRP A 303 -1.26 0.01 -9.36
N SER A 304 -0.49 0.28 -10.42
CA SER A 304 -0.25 1.64 -10.88
C SER A 304 -0.31 1.74 -12.41
N THR A 305 -0.61 2.93 -12.91
CA THR A 305 -0.64 3.23 -14.34
C THR A 305 -0.23 4.67 -14.61
N THR A 306 0.60 4.87 -15.63
CA THR A 306 1.03 6.20 -16.07
C THR A 306 0.31 6.56 -17.36
N GLN A 307 -0.29 7.75 -17.40
CA GLN A 307 -1.09 8.23 -18.54
C GLN A 307 -0.79 9.70 -18.84
N HIS A 308 -1.18 10.18 -20.02
CA HIS A 308 -1.07 11.58 -20.41
C HIS A 308 -2.37 12.31 -20.11
N TRP A 309 -2.39 13.13 -19.07
CA TRP A 309 -3.56 13.87 -18.60
C TRP A 309 -3.55 15.27 -19.16
N THR A 310 -4.69 15.76 -19.66
CA THR A 310 -4.81 17.14 -20.16
C THR A 310 -5.97 17.85 -19.49
N GLY A 311 -5.73 19.07 -19.00
CA GLY A 311 -6.75 19.87 -18.33
C GLY A 311 -6.25 21.23 -17.85
N VAL A 312 -7.00 21.84 -16.94
CA VAL A 312 -6.67 23.14 -16.35
C VAL A 312 -5.82 22.91 -15.10
N ARG A 313 -4.74 23.67 -14.91
CA ARG A 313 -3.91 23.55 -13.71
C ARG A 313 -4.69 24.00 -12.47
N LEU A 314 -4.58 23.26 -11.37
CA LEU A 314 -5.29 23.60 -10.13
C LEU A 314 -4.88 24.97 -9.58
N ILE A 315 -3.62 25.37 -9.75
CA ILE A 315 -3.11 26.71 -9.39
C ILE A 315 -3.80 27.84 -10.16
N ASP A 316 -4.22 27.62 -11.40
CA ASP A 316 -4.91 28.64 -12.20
C ASP A 316 -6.37 28.80 -11.74
N LEU A 317 -7.01 27.70 -11.34
CA LEU A 317 -8.34 27.71 -10.71
C LEU A 317 -8.29 28.40 -9.35
N ALA A 318 -7.26 28.13 -8.54
CA ALA A 318 -7.04 28.79 -7.26
C ALA A 318 -6.88 30.31 -7.44
N ARG A 319 -6.08 30.74 -8.42
CA ARG A 319 -5.88 32.16 -8.76
C ARG A 319 -7.18 32.83 -9.22
N LEU A 320 -8.00 32.13 -10.01
CA LEU A 320 -9.29 32.64 -10.51
C LEU A 320 -10.24 33.03 -9.37
N VAL A 321 -10.24 32.28 -8.27
CA VAL A 321 -11.11 32.54 -7.12
C VAL A 321 -10.44 33.30 -5.98
N GLY A 322 -9.18 33.71 -6.15
CA GLY A 322 -8.41 34.41 -5.11
C GLY A 322 -8.14 33.55 -3.88
N ALA A 323 -7.87 32.26 -4.06
CA ALA A 323 -7.48 31.37 -2.95
C ALA A 323 -6.13 31.79 -2.34
N SER A 324 -5.98 31.62 -1.02
CA SER A 324 -4.70 31.84 -0.35
C SER A 324 -3.69 30.74 -0.70
N SER A 325 -2.40 31.06 -0.68
CA SER A 325 -1.34 30.09 -1.01
C SER A 325 -1.24 28.93 -0.01
N GLY A 326 -1.73 29.12 1.22
CA GLY A 326 -1.77 28.08 2.27
C GLY A 326 -3.13 27.41 2.43
N ALA A 327 -4.06 27.60 1.49
CA ALA A 327 -5.38 26.97 1.57
C ALA A 327 -5.28 25.44 1.47
N ILE A 328 -6.20 24.74 2.12
CA ILE A 328 -6.47 23.32 1.85
C ILE A 328 -7.47 23.25 0.69
N LEU A 329 -7.20 22.42 -0.31
CA LEU A 329 -8.16 22.16 -1.39
C LEU A 329 -8.98 20.93 -1.06
N ARG A 330 -10.28 21.11 -0.77
CA ARG A 330 -11.25 20.02 -0.71
C ARG A 330 -11.90 19.81 -2.07
N ALA A 331 -11.62 18.67 -2.69
CA ALA A 331 -12.24 18.22 -3.93
C ALA A 331 -13.44 17.32 -3.61
N VAL A 332 -14.61 17.63 -4.19
CA VAL A 332 -15.85 16.90 -3.92
C VAL A 332 -16.39 16.29 -5.22
N SER A 333 -16.75 15.02 -5.15
CA SER A 333 -17.34 14.23 -6.22
C SER A 333 -18.86 14.43 -6.30
N LEU A 334 -19.42 14.11 -7.47
CA LEU A 334 -20.86 13.87 -7.64
C LEU A 334 -21.33 12.59 -6.93
N GLU A 335 -20.41 11.66 -6.65
CA GLU A 335 -20.67 10.48 -5.82
C GLU A 335 -21.03 10.93 -4.39
N THR A 336 -22.18 10.49 -3.89
CA THR A 336 -22.72 10.92 -2.59
C THR A 336 -22.49 9.92 -1.47
N VAL A 337 -21.99 8.72 -1.79
CA VAL A 337 -21.82 7.61 -0.86
C VAL A 337 -20.38 7.11 -0.91
N GLY A 338 -19.79 6.82 0.25
CA GLY A 338 -18.48 6.18 0.33
C GLY A 338 -17.31 7.15 0.51
N VAL A 339 -16.14 6.55 0.77
CA VAL A 339 -14.89 7.27 1.08
C VAL A 339 -14.31 8.03 -0.13
N ASN A 340 -14.75 7.70 -1.34
CA ASN A 340 -14.32 8.35 -2.60
C ASN A 340 -15.08 9.64 -2.91
N SER A 341 -16.08 10.00 -2.09
CA SER A 341 -16.95 11.17 -2.33
C SER A 341 -16.22 12.51 -2.19
N GLN A 342 -15.09 12.54 -1.49
CA GLN A 342 -14.27 13.73 -1.30
C GLN A 342 -12.82 13.37 -0.97
N ALA A 343 -11.91 14.27 -1.27
CA ALA A 343 -10.53 14.23 -0.80
C ALA A 343 -10.03 15.64 -0.53
N SER A 344 -9.14 15.77 0.44
CA SER A 344 -8.45 17.02 0.75
C SER A 344 -7.01 16.96 0.25
N LEU A 345 -6.53 18.07 -0.28
CA LEU A 345 -5.17 18.23 -0.79
C LEU A 345 -4.48 19.34 -0.02
N ALA A 346 -3.29 19.05 0.49
CA ALA A 346 -2.44 20.04 1.11
C ALA A 346 -2.06 21.15 0.11
N ALA A 347 -1.65 22.31 0.65
CA ALA A 347 -1.18 23.44 -0.14
C ALA A 347 -0.17 23.02 -1.20
N GLU A 348 0.76 22.16 -0.81
CA GLU A 348 1.84 21.68 -1.65
C GLU A 348 1.37 20.75 -2.77
N GLN A 349 0.29 20.03 -2.56
CA GLN A 349 -0.26 19.08 -3.53
C GLN A 349 -1.03 19.79 -4.64
N TRP A 350 -1.92 20.73 -4.30
CA TRP A 350 -2.71 21.43 -5.32
C TRP A 350 -1.93 22.55 -6.02
N SER A 351 -0.89 23.10 -5.38
CA SER A 351 -0.04 24.15 -5.97
C SER A 351 1.09 23.61 -6.86
N ASP A 352 1.32 22.29 -6.88
CA ASP A 352 2.23 21.67 -7.85
C ASP A 352 1.81 22.06 -9.27
N GLN A 353 2.76 22.55 -10.06
CA GLN A 353 2.50 22.98 -11.44
C GLN A 353 1.80 21.87 -12.23
N ARG A 354 2.18 20.61 -12.01
CA ARG A 354 1.66 19.44 -12.72
C ARG A 354 0.27 19.00 -12.23
N ALA A 355 -0.28 19.58 -11.16
CA ALA A 355 -1.60 19.21 -10.65
C ALA A 355 -2.72 19.77 -11.53
N LEU A 356 -3.64 18.90 -11.98
CA LEU A 356 -4.65 19.22 -12.99
C LEU A 356 -6.07 18.91 -12.51
N LEU A 357 -7.02 19.75 -12.92
CA LEU A 357 -8.38 19.32 -13.20
C LEU A 357 -8.41 18.79 -14.65
N ALA A 358 -8.16 17.50 -14.81
CA ALA A 358 -8.08 16.81 -16.10
C ALA A 358 -9.47 16.66 -16.75
N LEU A 359 -9.52 16.92 -18.06
CA LEU A 359 -10.71 16.83 -18.92
C LEU A 359 -10.55 15.75 -20.00
N ARG A 360 -9.30 15.34 -20.26
CA ARG A 360 -8.89 14.39 -21.29
C ARG A 360 -7.77 13.49 -20.76
N VAL A 361 -7.70 12.28 -21.29
CA VAL A 361 -6.62 11.32 -21.06
C VAL A 361 -6.18 10.71 -22.39
N ASN A 362 -4.86 10.61 -22.60
CA ASN A 362 -4.25 10.06 -23.81
C ASN A 362 -4.81 10.65 -25.11
N GLY A 363 -5.04 11.97 -25.10
CA GLY A 363 -5.57 12.69 -26.25
C GLY A 363 -7.07 12.52 -26.49
N ALA A 364 -7.81 11.76 -25.68
CA ALA A 364 -9.27 11.59 -25.81
C ALA A 364 -10.02 12.15 -24.62
N GLU A 365 -11.34 12.31 -24.75
CA GLU A 365 -12.19 12.64 -23.60
C GLU A 365 -12.12 11.53 -22.56
N LEU A 366 -12.26 11.89 -21.28
CA LEU A 366 -12.41 10.90 -20.22
C LEU A 366 -13.63 10.01 -20.51
N SER A 367 -13.52 8.71 -20.26
CA SER A 367 -14.68 7.84 -20.17
C SER A 367 -15.47 8.16 -18.89
N PRO A 368 -16.74 7.73 -18.80
CA PRO A 368 -17.49 7.79 -17.53
C PRO A 368 -16.71 7.18 -16.36
N ASP A 369 -16.11 6.01 -16.55
CA ASP A 369 -15.36 5.31 -15.49
C ASP A 369 -14.07 6.03 -15.06
N HIS A 370 -13.46 6.80 -15.96
CA HIS A 370 -12.29 7.63 -15.67
C HIS A 370 -12.65 9.04 -15.19
N GLY A 371 -13.91 9.31 -14.89
CA GLY A 371 -14.32 10.54 -14.22
C GLY A 371 -14.80 11.65 -15.17
N TYR A 372 -15.26 11.31 -16.39
CA TYR A 372 -15.98 12.29 -17.21
C TYR A 372 -17.09 12.97 -16.39
N PRO A 373 -17.16 14.31 -16.37
CA PRO A 373 -16.58 15.24 -17.33
C PRO A 373 -15.22 15.83 -16.94
N ALA A 374 -14.82 15.69 -15.67
CA ALA A 374 -13.57 16.21 -15.13
C ALA A 374 -13.15 15.41 -13.88
N ARG A 375 -11.85 15.23 -13.72
CA ARG A 375 -11.24 14.61 -12.53
C ARG A 375 -10.04 15.40 -12.03
N VAL A 376 -9.77 15.33 -10.74
CA VAL A 376 -8.51 15.78 -10.17
C VAL A 376 -7.42 14.74 -10.45
N ILE A 377 -6.25 15.21 -10.88
CA ILE A 377 -5.01 14.42 -10.97
C ILE A 377 -3.88 15.20 -10.32
N VAL A 378 -3.21 14.58 -9.34
CA VAL A 378 -2.11 15.17 -8.59
C VAL A 378 -0.89 14.23 -8.61
N PRO A 379 0.32 14.73 -8.89
CA PRO A 379 1.54 13.93 -8.83
C PRO A 379 1.73 13.31 -7.43
N GLY A 380 2.10 12.03 -7.37
CA GLY A 380 2.47 11.38 -6.12
C GLY A 380 1.37 11.24 -5.08
N ALA A 381 0.13 11.61 -5.42
CA ALA A 381 -0.99 11.46 -4.51
C ALA A 381 -1.58 10.04 -4.58
N PRO A 382 -2.10 9.51 -3.47
CA PRO A 382 -2.87 8.27 -3.48
C PRO A 382 -4.03 8.31 -4.49
N GLY A 383 -4.37 7.18 -5.08
CA GLY A 383 -5.45 7.08 -6.08
C GLY A 383 -6.80 7.65 -5.59
N LEU A 384 -7.08 7.53 -4.29
CA LEU A 384 -8.26 8.10 -3.62
C LEU A 384 -8.34 9.63 -3.78
N HIS A 385 -7.21 10.32 -3.78
CA HIS A 385 -7.12 11.78 -3.84
C HIS A 385 -7.27 12.31 -5.27
N ASN A 386 -7.23 11.43 -6.27
CA ASN A 386 -7.41 11.76 -7.68
C ASN A 386 -8.91 11.73 -8.03
N THR A 387 -9.70 12.56 -7.31
CA THR A 387 -11.17 12.58 -7.28
C THR A 387 -11.79 12.61 -8.67
N LYS A 388 -12.74 11.72 -8.93
CA LYS A 388 -13.48 11.63 -10.20
C LYS A 388 -14.81 12.34 -10.11
N TRP A 389 -15.41 12.64 -11.27
CA TRP A 389 -16.76 13.25 -11.36
C TRP A 389 -16.88 14.51 -10.50
N VAL A 390 -15.88 15.38 -10.58
CA VAL A 390 -15.75 16.53 -9.67
C VAL A 390 -16.99 17.43 -9.80
N ARG A 391 -17.58 17.83 -8.68
CA ARG A 391 -18.67 18.83 -8.63
C ARG A 391 -18.23 20.14 -8.00
N GLU A 392 -17.24 20.09 -7.11
CA GLU A 392 -16.80 21.24 -6.33
C GLU A 392 -15.31 21.14 -6.00
N LEU A 393 -14.63 22.27 -6.09
CA LEU A 393 -13.26 22.48 -5.65
C LEU A 393 -13.25 23.66 -4.69
N ARG A 394 -12.98 23.40 -3.42
CA ARG A 394 -13.08 24.42 -2.36
C ARG A 394 -11.73 24.64 -1.70
N PHE A 395 -11.20 25.84 -1.83
CA PHE A 395 -9.99 26.29 -1.16
C PHE A 395 -10.38 26.92 0.18
N GLU A 396 -10.09 26.22 1.27
CA GLU A 396 -10.45 26.60 2.65
C GLU A 396 -9.20 27.03 3.43
N ALA A 397 -9.37 27.86 4.46
CA ALA A 397 -8.29 28.13 5.40
C ALA A 397 -7.93 26.83 6.16
N ALA A 398 -6.64 26.65 6.42
CA ALA A 398 -6.10 25.48 7.12
C ALA A 398 -6.57 25.36 8.57
#